data_AF-A0ABD5P015-F1
#
_entry.id   AF-A0ABD5P015-F1
#
_cell.length_a   1.000
_cell.length_b   1.000
_cell.length_c   1.000
_cell.angle_alpha   90.00
_cell.angle_beta   90.00
_cell.angle_gamma   90.00
#
_symmetry.space_group_name_H-M   'P 1'
#
loop_
_entity.id
_entity.type
_entity.pdbx_description
1 polymer ?
#
loop_
_entity_poly.entity_id
_entity_poly.type
_entity_poly.pdbx_seq_one_letter_code
_entity_poly.pdbx_strand_id
1 'polypeptide(L)'
;MEFSGTFELEETTVDEVWLALSDPALIEESLPGCQFLVEVDDTDVDFDELRDEAADREIEPTADPDVIAGRAFEEGGHYAALMQISVGPVNPTFETVVTIDHRDYPEMSAVGEGSSSNSSFEMASGMSLSETEDSVAVEWETEADVFGKVAQMGQRVVNPVANRVVKRFFSSVQEQLHERQLADAETSASADEEATESGRGLVDRVLGRSGSETNDS
;
A
#
# COMPACT_ATOMS: atom_id res chain seq x y z
N MET A 1 -6.10 20.60 13.50
CA MET A 1 -5.35 21.08 12.30
C MET A 1 -5.98 20.41 11.10
N GLU A 2 -6.11 21.09 9.97
CA GLU A 2 -6.80 20.52 8.81
C GLU A 2 -5.83 20.45 7.62
N PHE A 3 -5.84 19.32 6.93
CA PHE A 3 -5.10 19.04 5.72
C PHE A 3 -6.05 18.45 4.69
N SER A 4 -5.88 18.82 3.44
CA SER A 4 -6.58 18.18 2.33
C SER A 4 -5.79 18.36 1.05
N GLY A 5 -6.13 17.55 0.06
CA GLY A 5 -5.52 17.65 -1.25
C GLY A 5 -6.05 16.59 -2.20
N THR A 6 -5.46 16.60 -3.39
CA THR A 6 -5.69 15.58 -4.41
C THR A 6 -4.34 15.06 -4.84
N PHE A 7 -4.21 13.74 -4.94
CA PHE A 7 -3.07 13.09 -5.58
C PHE A 7 -3.57 12.35 -6.82
N GLU A 8 -2.86 12.46 -7.94
CA GLU A 8 -3.20 11.74 -9.17
C GLU A 8 -2.27 10.54 -9.30
N LEU A 9 -2.83 9.34 -9.34
CA LEU A 9 -2.13 8.09 -9.61
C LEU A 9 -2.27 7.79 -11.10
N GLU A 10 -1.18 7.88 -11.83
CA GLU A 10 -1.14 7.74 -13.29
C GLU A 10 -1.17 6.26 -13.71
N GLU A 11 -1.66 5.98 -14.92
CA GLU A 11 -1.59 4.66 -15.56
C GLU A 11 -2.24 3.53 -14.75
N THR A 12 -3.29 3.83 -13.99
CA THR A 12 -4.00 2.86 -13.15
C THR A 12 -5.50 3.10 -13.16
N THR A 13 -6.26 2.15 -12.61
CA THR A 13 -7.72 2.14 -12.51
C THR A 13 -8.18 2.30 -11.06
N VAL A 14 -9.43 2.73 -10.88
CA VAL A 14 -10.01 2.90 -9.53
C VAL A 14 -9.97 1.58 -8.74
N ASP A 15 -10.18 0.43 -9.40
CA ASP A 15 -10.16 -0.87 -8.76
C ASP A 15 -8.77 -1.25 -8.24
N GLU A 16 -7.73 -1.02 -9.03
CA GLU A 16 -6.34 -1.27 -8.62
C GLU A 16 -5.95 -0.37 -7.43
N VAL A 17 -6.30 0.92 -7.49
CA VAL A 17 -6.03 1.88 -6.41
C VAL A 17 -6.82 1.51 -5.16
N TRP A 18 -8.08 1.11 -5.30
CA TRP A 18 -8.91 0.68 -4.18
C TRP A 18 -8.35 -0.57 -3.49
N LEU A 19 -7.95 -1.58 -4.28
CA LEU A 19 -7.31 -2.78 -3.76
C LEU A 19 -6.01 -2.43 -3.03
N ALA A 20 -5.19 -1.57 -3.63
CA ALA A 20 -3.93 -1.15 -3.04
C ALA A 20 -4.11 -0.42 -1.71
N LEU A 21 -5.00 0.57 -1.66
CA LEU A 21 -5.26 1.35 -0.45
C LEU A 21 -6.06 0.57 0.62
N SER A 22 -6.67 -0.55 0.23
CA SER A 22 -7.34 -1.46 1.16
C SER A 22 -6.40 -2.51 1.77
N ASP A 23 -5.18 -2.67 1.26
CA ASP A 23 -4.26 -3.74 1.67
C ASP A 23 -3.29 -3.28 2.78
N PRO A 24 -3.42 -3.78 4.02
CA PRO A 24 -2.51 -3.40 5.11
C PRO A 24 -1.03 -3.62 4.79
N ALA A 25 -0.71 -4.64 4.00
CA ALA A 25 0.68 -4.94 3.60
C ALA A 25 1.29 -3.82 2.77
N LEU A 26 0.53 -3.32 1.79
CA LEU A 26 0.94 -2.24 0.92
C LEU A 26 1.06 -0.93 1.69
N ILE A 27 0.10 -0.67 2.57
CA ILE A 27 0.09 0.51 3.43
C ILE A 27 1.30 0.53 4.35
N GLU A 28 1.62 -0.61 4.97
CA GLU A 28 2.81 -0.76 5.82
C GLU A 28 4.09 -0.38 5.07
N GLU A 29 4.27 -0.89 3.85
CA GLU A 29 5.45 -0.60 3.03
C GLU A 29 5.45 0.85 2.52
N SER A 30 4.29 1.40 2.20
CA SER A 30 4.17 2.77 1.67
C SER A 30 4.30 3.85 2.72
N LEU A 31 4.03 3.55 3.99
CA LEU A 31 4.04 4.53 5.08
C LEU A 31 5.47 4.82 5.57
N PRO A 32 5.97 6.07 5.43
CA PRO A 32 7.34 6.39 5.82
C PRO A 32 7.60 6.18 7.31
N GLY A 33 8.52 5.27 7.63
CA GLY A 33 8.91 4.97 9.01
C GLY A 33 7.94 4.05 9.75
N CYS A 34 6.97 3.45 9.06
CA CYS A 34 6.19 2.34 9.59
C CYS A 34 7.11 1.15 9.86
N GLN A 35 7.00 0.56 11.05
CA GLN A 35 7.72 -0.65 11.43
C GLN A 35 6.84 -1.89 11.30
N PHE A 36 5.54 -1.73 11.55
CA PHE A 36 4.53 -2.74 11.30
C PHE A 36 3.14 -2.09 11.25
N LEU A 37 2.21 -2.77 10.59
CA LEU A 37 0.77 -2.55 10.63
C LEU A 37 0.07 -3.90 10.76
N VAL A 38 -0.68 -4.10 11.84
CA VAL A 38 -1.32 -5.38 12.17
C VAL A 38 -2.78 -5.14 12.58
N GLU A 39 -3.66 -6.06 12.21
CA GLU A 39 -5.02 -6.09 12.75
C GLU A 39 -4.99 -6.49 14.22
N VAL A 40 -5.86 -5.89 15.04
CA VAL A 40 -6.00 -6.14 16.48
C VAL A 40 -7.48 -6.23 16.85
N ASP A 41 -7.79 -6.95 17.93
CA ASP A 41 -9.18 -7.19 18.35
C ASP A 41 -9.84 -5.91 18.93
N ASP A 42 -9.06 -5.05 19.57
CA ASP A 42 -9.52 -3.80 20.18
C ASP A 42 -8.39 -2.74 20.25
N THR A 43 -8.69 -1.61 20.87
CA THR A 43 -7.78 -0.46 20.95
C THR A 43 -6.78 -0.51 22.11
N ASP A 44 -6.93 -1.44 23.06
CA ASP A 44 -6.06 -1.62 24.23
C ASP A 44 -4.97 -2.67 23.90
N VAL A 45 -3.92 -2.19 23.24
CA VAL A 45 -2.88 -3.05 22.64
C VAL A 45 -1.54 -2.96 23.38
N ASP A 46 -0.84 -4.10 23.47
CA ASP A 46 0.54 -4.15 23.93
C ASP A 46 1.50 -4.05 22.72
N PHE A 47 2.01 -2.85 22.46
CA PHE A 47 2.91 -2.60 21.33
C PHE A 47 4.28 -3.30 21.45
N ASP A 48 4.72 -3.67 22.65
CA ASP A 48 5.95 -4.43 22.79
C ASP A 48 5.75 -5.88 22.33
N GLU A 49 4.60 -6.49 22.65
CA GLU A 49 4.21 -7.82 22.16
C GLU A 49 4.00 -7.81 20.63
N LEU A 50 3.22 -6.85 20.11
CA LEU A 50 2.97 -6.75 18.67
C LEU A 50 4.26 -6.55 17.86
N ARG A 51 5.24 -5.80 18.39
CA ARG A 51 6.54 -5.63 17.73
C ARG A 51 7.29 -6.95 17.62
N ASP A 52 7.27 -7.77 18.67
CA ASP A 52 7.94 -9.07 18.67
C ASP A 52 7.26 -10.02 17.68
N GLU A 53 5.93 -10.03 17.60
CA GLU A 53 5.16 -10.83 16.64
C GLU A 53 5.39 -10.38 15.19
N ALA A 54 5.39 -9.07 14.95
CA ALA A 54 5.60 -8.51 13.62
C ALA A 54 7.02 -8.77 13.09
N ALA A 55 8.02 -8.93 13.97
CA ALA A 55 9.41 -9.16 13.57
C ALA A 55 9.62 -10.50 12.83
N ASP A 56 8.77 -11.49 13.08
CA ASP A 56 8.82 -12.81 12.42
C ASP A 56 7.87 -12.91 11.22
N ARG A 57 7.14 -11.83 10.90
CA ARG A 57 6.10 -11.85 9.88
C ARG A 57 6.68 -11.59 8.50
N GLU A 58 6.52 -12.56 7.60
CA GLU A 58 6.82 -12.41 6.18
C GLU A 58 5.53 -12.07 5.43
N ILE A 59 5.27 -10.77 5.24
CA ILE A 59 4.18 -10.32 4.37
C ILE A 59 4.77 -9.85 3.05
N GLU A 60 4.39 -10.54 1.97
CA GLU A 60 4.67 -10.09 0.62
C GLU A 60 3.49 -9.23 0.11
N PRO A 61 3.75 -8.00 -0.33
CA PRO A 61 2.81 -7.23 -1.12
C PRO A 61 2.43 -8.02 -2.39
N THR A 62 1.17 -7.96 -2.82
CA THR A 62 0.68 -8.74 -3.96
C THR A 62 -0.32 -7.93 -4.78
N ALA A 63 -0.49 -8.30 -6.05
CA ALA A 63 -1.56 -7.81 -6.92
C ALA A 63 -2.79 -8.74 -6.91
N ASP A 64 -2.68 -9.94 -6.33
CA ASP A 64 -3.72 -10.95 -6.36
C ASP A 64 -4.95 -10.49 -5.54
N PRO A 65 -6.10 -10.24 -6.20
CA PRO A 65 -7.30 -9.77 -5.52
C PRO A 65 -7.84 -10.73 -4.46
N ASP A 66 -7.64 -12.04 -4.62
CA ASP A 66 -8.11 -13.05 -3.66
C ASP A 66 -7.27 -13.01 -2.37
N VAL A 67 -5.96 -12.78 -2.51
CA VAL A 67 -5.06 -12.60 -1.36
C VAL A 67 -5.35 -11.30 -0.64
N ILE A 68 -5.52 -10.20 -1.40
CA ILE A 68 -5.86 -8.88 -0.83
C ILE A 68 -7.19 -8.96 -0.10
N ALA A 69 -8.22 -9.57 -0.69
CA ALA A 69 -9.54 -9.69 -0.07
C ALA A 69 -9.50 -10.42 1.28
N GLY A 70 -8.57 -11.36 1.47
CA GLY A 70 -8.40 -12.10 2.72
C GLY A 70 -7.75 -11.32 3.87
N ARG A 71 -7.15 -10.16 3.59
CA ARG A 71 -6.48 -9.31 4.59
C ARG A 71 -6.85 -7.83 4.51
N ALA A 72 -7.79 -7.47 3.63
CA ALA A 72 -8.15 -6.08 3.40
C ALA A 72 -8.74 -5.45 4.67
N PHE A 73 -8.62 -4.13 4.78
CA PHE A 73 -9.27 -3.39 5.86
C PHE A 73 -10.79 -3.65 5.90
N GLU A 74 -11.32 -3.82 7.10
CA GLU A 74 -12.74 -4.04 7.37
C GLU A 74 -13.35 -2.85 8.10
N GLU A 75 -14.59 -2.47 7.74
CA GLU A 75 -15.32 -1.43 8.49
C GLU A 75 -15.55 -1.88 9.94
N GLY A 76 -15.18 -1.03 10.88
CA GLY A 76 -15.15 -1.33 12.31
C GLY A 76 -13.90 -2.06 12.79
N GLY A 77 -13.01 -2.47 11.88
CA GLY A 77 -11.74 -3.13 12.22
C GLY A 77 -10.74 -2.17 12.87
N HIS A 78 -9.88 -2.71 13.74
CA HIS A 78 -8.83 -1.99 14.43
C HIS A 78 -7.45 -2.45 13.96
N TYR A 79 -6.54 -1.49 13.75
CA TYR A 79 -5.22 -1.75 13.21
C TYR A 79 -4.16 -0.98 14.01
N ALA A 80 -3.22 -1.71 14.59
CA ALA A 80 -2.10 -1.14 15.33
C ALA A 80 -0.90 -0.91 14.41
N ALA A 81 -0.33 0.29 14.47
CA ALA A 81 0.82 0.71 13.68
C ALA A 81 1.89 1.36 14.55
N LEU A 82 3.15 0.98 14.33
CA LEU A 82 4.30 1.61 15.01
C LEU A 82 5.05 2.50 14.02
N MET A 83 4.93 3.82 14.20
CA MET A 83 5.36 4.82 13.21
C MET A 83 6.48 5.71 13.73
N GLN A 84 7.66 5.70 13.09
CA GLN A 84 8.74 6.64 13.40
C GLN A 84 8.74 7.84 12.45
N ILE A 85 8.39 9.01 12.96
CA ILE A 85 8.26 10.23 12.14
C ILE A 85 9.31 11.26 12.56
N SER A 86 10.20 11.63 11.63
CA SER A 86 11.19 12.70 11.87
C SER A 86 10.54 14.08 11.89
N VAL A 87 10.59 14.76 13.04
CA VAL A 87 10.09 16.13 13.22
C VAL A 87 11.25 17.02 13.71
N GLY A 88 11.90 17.74 12.79
CA GLY A 88 13.05 18.58 13.13
C GLY A 88 14.24 17.73 13.66
N PRO A 89 14.81 18.02 14.84
CA PRO A 89 15.93 17.27 15.40
C PRO A 89 15.53 16.01 16.17
N VAL A 90 14.23 15.68 16.26
CA VAL A 90 13.73 14.52 17.01
C VAL A 90 13.08 13.49 16.09
N ASN A 91 13.12 12.23 16.49
CA ASN A 91 12.51 11.10 15.79
C ASN A 91 11.59 10.34 16.78
N PRO A 92 10.44 10.93 17.19
CA PRO A 92 9.46 10.21 17.98
C PRO A 92 8.99 8.94 17.25
N THR A 93 8.72 7.90 18.03
CA THR A 93 8.05 6.68 17.57
C THR A 93 6.67 6.67 18.20
N PHE A 94 5.64 6.67 17.36
CA PHE A 94 4.24 6.70 17.75
C PHE A 94 3.65 5.30 17.68
N GLU A 95 3.12 4.88 18.82
CA GLU A 95 2.23 3.73 18.98
C GLU A 95 0.83 4.21 18.59
N THR A 96 0.32 3.74 17.46
CA THR A 96 -0.92 4.25 16.83
C THR A 96 -1.94 3.14 16.67
N VAL A 97 -3.18 3.39 17.04
CA VAL A 97 -4.32 2.53 16.68
C VAL A 97 -5.21 3.28 15.72
N VAL A 98 -5.54 2.64 14.61
CA VAL A 98 -6.44 3.15 13.57
C VAL A 98 -7.71 2.30 13.57
N THR A 99 -8.86 2.95 13.51
CA THR A 99 -10.15 2.30 13.34
C THR A 99 -10.76 2.75 12.03
N ILE A 100 -11.15 1.81 11.18
CA ILE A 100 -11.84 2.09 9.92
C ILE A 100 -13.31 2.38 10.28
N ASP A 101 -13.76 3.61 10.14
CA ASP A 101 -15.12 4.01 10.54
C ASP A 101 -16.14 3.86 9.41
N HIS A 102 -15.69 4.01 8.16
CA HIS A 102 -16.51 3.79 6.97
C HIS A 102 -15.70 3.20 5.83
N ARG A 103 -16.28 2.22 5.14
CA ARG A 103 -15.71 1.65 3.92
C ARG A 103 -16.80 1.23 2.94
N ASP A 104 -17.02 2.04 1.92
CA ASP A 104 -17.94 1.76 0.82
C ASP A 104 -17.32 2.25 -0.49
N TYR A 105 -16.97 1.33 -1.40
CA TYR A 105 -16.25 1.66 -2.64
C TYR A 105 -16.95 2.82 -3.40
N PRO A 106 -16.23 3.88 -3.82
CA PRO A 106 -14.77 4.09 -3.76
C PRO A 106 -14.33 5.06 -2.64
N GLU A 107 -15.03 5.05 -1.50
CA GLU A 107 -14.84 5.94 -0.36
C GLU A 107 -14.42 5.16 0.90
N MET A 108 -13.49 5.72 1.67
CA MET A 108 -13.05 5.15 2.93
C MET A 108 -12.68 6.26 3.91
N SER A 109 -13.01 6.09 5.18
CA SER A 109 -12.50 6.93 6.25
C SER A 109 -11.98 6.09 7.42
N ALA A 110 -11.17 6.73 8.25
CA ALA A 110 -10.64 6.14 9.45
C ALA A 110 -10.37 7.21 10.52
N VAL A 111 -10.45 6.81 11.78
CA VAL A 111 -9.97 7.58 12.92
C VAL A 111 -8.71 6.93 13.48
N GLY A 112 -7.75 7.73 13.91
CA GLY A 112 -6.48 7.25 14.43
C GLY A 112 -6.07 8.01 15.68
N GLU A 113 -5.55 7.28 16.66
CA GLU A 113 -4.99 7.84 17.88
C GLU A 113 -3.58 7.33 18.05
N GLY A 114 -2.63 8.24 18.28
CA GLY A 114 -1.22 7.88 18.41
C GLY A 114 -0.55 8.51 19.61
N SER A 115 0.31 7.77 20.30
CA SER A 115 1.02 8.22 21.48
C SER A 115 2.52 7.96 21.39
N SER A 116 3.32 8.85 21.96
CA SER A 116 4.78 8.75 22.03
C SER A 116 5.26 9.53 23.24
N SER A 117 5.80 8.87 24.28
CA SER A 117 6.42 9.43 25.50
C SER A 117 5.84 10.75 26.09
N ASN A 118 5.98 11.89 25.42
CA ASN A 118 5.50 13.21 25.84
C ASN A 118 4.68 13.94 24.74
N SER A 119 4.09 13.21 23.81
CA SER A 119 3.29 13.73 22.71
C SER A 119 2.24 12.71 22.30
N SER A 120 1.12 13.20 21.80
CA SER A 120 0.05 12.37 21.25
C SER A 120 -0.63 13.13 20.13
N PHE A 121 -1.39 12.41 19.32
CA PHE A 121 -2.29 12.96 18.33
C PHE A 121 -3.58 12.15 18.25
N GLU A 122 -4.63 12.82 17.80
CA GLU A 122 -5.90 12.24 17.37
C GLU A 122 -6.13 12.72 15.94
N MET A 123 -6.63 11.87 15.05
CA MET A 123 -6.90 12.23 13.67
C MET A 123 -8.16 11.55 13.14
N ALA A 124 -8.86 12.23 12.26
CA ALA A 124 -9.91 11.68 11.42
C ALA A 124 -9.51 11.96 9.97
N SER A 125 -9.49 10.93 9.12
CA SER A 125 -9.12 11.05 7.71
C SER A 125 -10.12 10.37 6.81
N GLY A 126 -10.35 10.95 5.64
CA GLY A 126 -11.21 10.42 4.60
C GLY A 126 -10.53 10.47 3.25
N MET A 127 -10.90 9.53 2.37
CA MET A 127 -10.52 9.53 0.97
C MET A 127 -11.68 9.12 0.08
N SER A 128 -11.67 9.63 -1.15
CA SER A 128 -12.56 9.21 -2.24
C SER A 128 -11.76 9.11 -3.53
N LEU A 129 -12.05 8.08 -4.34
CA LEU A 129 -11.38 7.86 -5.61
C LEU A 129 -12.31 8.24 -6.77
N SER A 130 -11.76 8.88 -7.79
CA SER A 130 -12.47 9.14 -9.04
C SER A 130 -11.58 8.87 -10.26
N GLU A 131 -12.18 8.31 -11.29
CA GLU A 131 -11.53 8.05 -12.58
C GLU A 131 -11.35 9.37 -13.35
N THR A 132 -10.19 9.53 -13.98
CA THR A 132 -9.90 10.60 -14.95
C THR A 132 -9.61 10.00 -16.34
N GLU A 133 -9.06 10.76 -17.30
CA GLU A 133 -8.79 10.23 -18.65
C GLU A 133 -7.78 9.07 -18.65
N ASP A 134 -6.68 9.19 -17.90
CA ASP A 134 -5.59 8.19 -17.84
C ASP A 134 -5.00 8.05 -16.41
N SER A 135 -5.75 8.46 -15.39
CA SER A 135 -5.32 8.43 -13.98
C SER A 135 -6.49 8.23 -13.02
N VAL A 136 -6.17 8.01 -11.75
CA VAL A 136 -7.13 8.02 -10.64
C VAL A 136 -6.80 9.19 -9.71
N ALA A 137 -7.78 10.06 -9.49
CA ALA A 137 -7.68 11.12 -8.49
C ALA A 137 -8.06 10.56 -7.11
N VAL A 138 -7.14 10.68 -6.15
CA VAL A 138 -7.36 10.42 -4.73
C VAL A 138 -7.60 11.76 -4.04
N GLU A 139 -8.85 12.11 -3.82
CA GLU A 139 -9.22 13.26 -2.98
C GLU A 139 -9.19 12.81 -1.53
N TRP A 140 -8.42 13.52 -0.69
CA TRP A 140 -8.24 13.17 0.71
C TRP A 140 -8.34 14.39 1.62
N GLU A 141 -8.79 14.14 2.84
CA GLU A 141 -8.83 15.12 3.93
C GLU A 141 -8.45 14.48 5.26
N THR A 142 -7.85 15.29 6.13
CA THR A 142 -7.44 14.90 7.48
C THR A 142 -7.65 16.06 8.44
N GLU A 143 -8.43 15.83 9.48
CA GLU A 143 -8.41 16.65 10.69
C GLU A 143 -7.52 15.97 11.73
N ALA A 144 -6.61 16.73 12.36
CA ALA A 144 -5.67 16.21 13.34
C ALA A 144 -5.47 17.16 14.52
N ASP A 145 -5.65 16.66 15.73
CA ASP A 145 -5.31 17.33 16.98
C ASP A 145 -3.99 16.78 17.53
N VAL A 146 -3.09 17.67 17.93
CA VAL A 146 -1.74 17.30 18.35
C VAL A 146 -1.45 17.91 19.71
N PHE A 147 -0.93 17.09 20.63
CA PHE A 147 -0.71 17.46 22.02
C PHE A 147 0.76 17.27 22.44
N GLY A 148 1.13 17.89 23.57
CA GLY A 148 2.45 17.72 24.18
C GLY A 148 3.60 18.44 23.45
N LYS A 149 4.80 17.84 23.47
CA LYS A 149 6.03 18.48 22.94
C LYS A 149 5.98 18.76 21.44
N VAL A 150 5.36 17.89 20.63
CA VAL A 150 5.22 18.13 19.18
C VAL A 150 4.33 19.36 18.92
N ALA A 151 3.23 19.52 19.66
CA ALA A 151 2.35 20.69 19.53
C ALA A 151 3.08 22.03 19.78
N GLN A 152 4.06 22.04 20.69
CA GLN A 152 4.86 23.22 21.01
C GLN A 152 5.77 23.68 19.86
N MET A 153 6.03 22.83 18.87
CA MET A 153 6.81 23.19 17.68
C MET A 153 6.02 24.09 16.71
N GLY A 154 4.69 24.06 16.82
CA GLY A 154 3.78 24.85 16.00
C GLY A 154 3.66 24.39 14.54
N GLN A 155 2.64 24.90 13.86
CA GLN A 155 2.29 24.52 12.48
C GLN A 155 3.41 24.73 11.46
N ARG A 156 4.33 25.68 11.72
CA ARG A 156 5.48 25.95 10.82
C ARG A 156 6.43 24.76 10.69
N VAL A 157 6.45 23.87 11.69
CA VAL A 157 7.26 22.64 11.69
C VAL A 157 6.41 21.44 11.35
N VAL A 158 5.20 21.35 11.90
CA VAL A 158 4.30 20.19 11.71
C VAL A 158 3.81 20.09 10.26
N ASN A 159 3.31 21.17 9.66
CA ASN A 159 2.69 21.11 8.34
C ASN A 159 3.65 20.61 7.23
N PRO A 160 4.91 21.08 7.14
CA PRO A 160 5.85 20.55 6.15
C PRO A 160 6.20 19.06 6.36
N VAL A 161 6.12 18.56 7.60
CA VAL A 161 6.34 17.14 7.88
C VAL A 161 5.13 16.32 7.44
N ALA A 162 3.91 16.71 7.83
CA ALA A 162 2.68 16.05 7.41
C ALA A 162 2.57 15.96 5.87
N ASN A 163 2.75 17.08 5.17
CA ASN A 163 2.73 17.10 3.70
C ASN A 163 3.80 16.21 3.08
N ARG A 164 4.96 16.06 3.73
CA ARG A 164 6.03 15.17 3.26
C ARG A 164 5.65 13.70 3.46
N VAL A 165 5.00 13.36 4.57
CA VAL A 165 4.50 11.99 4.82
C VAL A 165 3.48 11.62 3.76
N VAL A 166 2.44 12.45 3.56
CA VAL A 166 1.40 12.19 2.55
C VAL A 166 1.99 12.07 1.14
N LYS A 167 2.88 13.00 0.74
CA LYS A 167 3.51 12.94 -0.58
C LYS A 167 4.30 11.65 -0.76
N ARG A 168 5.08 11.23 0.24
CA ARG A 168 5.88 10.00 0.15
C ARG A 168 5.02 8.75 0.11
N PHE A 169 3.95 8.73 0.91
CA PHE A 169 2.98 7.64 0.91
C PHE A 169 2.41 7.42 -0.50
N PHE A 170 1.77 8.43 -1.08
CA PHE A 170 1.17 8.27 -2.41
C PHE A 170 2.19 8.05 -3.52
N SER A 171 3.39 8.64 -3.43
CA SER A 171 4.48 8.30 -4.36
C SER A 171 4.90 6.83 -4.26
N SER A 172 4.94 6.25 -3.06
CA SER A 172 5.25 4.84 -2.88
C SER A 172 4.11 3.95 -3.39
N VAL A 173 2.85 4.32 -3.15
CA VAL A 173 1.68 3.61 -3.72
C VAL A 173 1.74 3.57 -5.24
N GLN A 174 2.04 4.71 -5.90
CA GLN A 174 2.20 4.78 -7.36
C GLN A 174 3.32 3.88 -7.87
N GLU A 175 4.48 3.89 -7.20
CA GLU A 175 5.62 3.05 -7.56
C GLU A 175 5.26 1.56 -7.47
N GLN A 176 4.62 1.13 -6.38
CA GLN A 176 4.21 -0.26 -6.20
C GLN A 176 3.12 -0.70 -7.21
N LEU A 177 2.18 0.18 -7.57
CA LEU A 177 1.19 -0.11 -8.60
C LEU A 177 1.87 -0.32 -9.97
N HIS A 178 2.80 0.56 -10.33
CA HIS A 178 3.53 0.46 -11.58
C HIS A 178 4.43 -0.79 -11.65
N GLU A 179 5.12 -1.15 -10.56
CA GLU A 179 5.94 -2.37 -10.50
C GLU A 179 5.11 -3.65 -10.71
N ARG A 180 3.88 -3.69 -10.17
CA ARG A 180 2.97 -4.84 -10.34
C ARG A 180 2.49 -4.98 -11.77
N GLN A 181 2.13 -3.87 -12.42
CA GLN A 181 1.73 -3.89 -13.82
C GLN A 181 2.85 -4.40 -14.74
N LEU A 182 4.11 -4.03 -14.45
CA LEU A 182 5.27 -4.57 -15.18
C LEU A 182 5.44 -6.08 -14.97
N ALA A 183 5.30 -6.58 -13.74
CA ALA A 183 5.40 -8.01 -13.43
C ALA A 183 4.31 -8.84 -14.13
N ASP A 184 3.08 -8.34 -14.20
CA ASP A 184 1.97 -8.98 -14.90
C ASP A 184 2.18 -9.00 -16.42
N ALA A 185 2.74 -7.91 -16.98
CA ALA A 185 3.09 -7.83 -18.39
C ALA A 185 4.20 -8.83 -18.77
N GLU A 186 5.23 -9.01 -17.94
CA GLU A 186 6.30 -9.99 -18.14
C GLU A 186 5.80 -11.44 -18.01
N THR A 187 4.88 -11.70 -17.07
CA THR A 187 4.22 -13.01 -16.91
C THR A 187 3.34 -13.35 -18.11
N SER A 188 2.63 -12.35 -18.65
CA SER A 188 1.79 -12.51 -19.84
C SER A 188 2.62 -12.71 -21.11
N ALA A 189 3.73 -12.00 -21.27
CA ALA A 189 4.62 -12.12 -22.42
C ALA A 189 5.35 -13.48 -22.46
N SER A 190 5.78 -14.00 -21.32
CA SER A 190 6.43 -15.31 -21.22
C SER A 190 5.49 -16.49 -21.49
N ALA A 191 4.20 -16.35 -21.14
CA ALA A 191 3.17 -17.34 -21.49
C ALA A 191 2.90 -17.42 -23.00
N ASP A 192 2.99 -16.29 -23.73
CA ASP A 192 2.88 -16.24 -25.19
C ASP A 192 4.16 -16.77 -25.90
N GLU A 193 5.35 -16.62 -25.30
CA GLU A 193 6.60 -17.18 -25.81
C GLU A 193 6.69 -18.71 -25.65
N GLU A 194 6.24 -19.29 -24.53
CA GLU A 194 6.17 -20.75 -24.37
C GLU A 194 5.16 -21.41 -25.33
N ALA A 195 4.08 -20.71 -25.67
CA ALA A 195 3.11 -21.15 -26.68
C ALA A 195 3.69 -21.12 -28.11
N THR A 196 4.63 -20.21 -28.39
CA THR A 196 5.25 -20.07 -29.73
C THR A 196 6.50 -20.94 -29.92
N GLU A 197 7.22 -21.34 -28.86
CA GLU A 197 8.33 -22.31 -28.95
C GLU A 197 7.88 -23.78 -29.02
N SER A 198 6.77 -24.16 -28.37
CA SER A 198 6.18 -25.51 -28.52
C SER A 198 5.57 -25.73 -29.92
N GLY A 199 5.31 -24.65 -30.65
CA GLY A 199 4.70 -24.67 -31.99
C GLY A 199 5.62 -25.04 -33.14
N ARG A 200 6.94 -25.18 -32.96
CA ARG A 200 7.85 -25.58 -34.08
C ARG A 200 8.25 -27.05 -34.06
N GLY A 201 8.27 -27.71 -32.90
CA GLY A 201 8.61 -29.14 -32.81
C GLY A 201 7.44 -30.10 -33.06
N LEU A 202 6.20 -29.65 -32.83
CA LEU A 202 5.00 -30.49 -32.92
C LEU A 202 4.48 -30.62 -34.37
N VAL A 203 4.54 -29.53 -35.16
CA VAL A 203 4.14 -29.55 -36.58
C VAL A 203 5.06 -30.43 -37.44
N ASP A 204 6.37 -30.43 -37.18
CA ASP A 204 7.32 -31.26 -37.93
C ASP A 204 7.17 -32.76 -37.61
N ARG A 205 6.78 -33.10 -36.37
CA ARG A 205 6.41 -34.48 -35.98
C ARG A 205 5.10 -34.94 -36.60
N VAL A 206 4.10 -34.06 -36.72
CA VAL A 206 2.79 -34.39 -37.30
C VAL A 206 2.85 -34.50 -38.83
N LEU A 207 3.75 -33.76 -39.49
CA LEU A 207 3.92 -33.79 -40.95
C LEU A 207 4.89 -34.88 -41.45
N GLY A 208 5.49 -35.66 -40.55
CA GLY A 208 6.27 -36.86 -40.91
C GLY A 208 7.52 -36.59 -41.76
N ARG A 209 8.07 -35.37 -41.72
CA ARG A 209 9.27 -35.02 -42.48
C ARG A 209 10.51 -35.37 -41.68
N SER A 210 10.82 -36.66 -41.64
CA SER A 210 12.17 -37.12 -41.30
C SER A 210 13.11 -36.66 -42.41
N GLY A 211 13.94 -35.65 -42.15
CA GLY A 211 15.05 -35.28 -43.01
C GLY A 211 16.09 -36.39 -43.01
N SER A 212 15.92 -37.39 -43.88
CA SER A 212 16.96 -38.38 -44.16
C SER A 212 18.09 -37.71 -44.93
N GLU A 213 19.27 -37.76 -44.31
CA GLU A 213 20.57 -37.57 -44.93
C GLU A 213 20.68 -38.41 -46.22
N THR A 214 20.97 -37.78 -47.36
CA THR A 214 21.59 -38.46 -48.50
C THR A 214 23.01 -37.96 -48.63
N ASN A 215 23.95 -38.78 -48.16
CA ASN A 215 25.36 -38.69 -48.48
C ASN A 215 25.72 -39.83 -49.45
N ASP A 216 26.15 -39.43 -50.65
CA ASP A 216 27.15 -40.00 -51.54
C ASP A 216 27.24 -41.52 -51.80
N SER A 217 27.01 -41.89 -53.07
CA SER A 217 27.81 -42.77 -53.97
C SER A 217 26.94 -43.55 -54.97
#